data_AF-A0AA37SPW4-F1
#
_entry.id   AF-A0AA37SPW4-F1
#
_cell.length_a   1.000
_cell.length_b   1.000
_cell.length_c   1.000
_cell.angle_alpha   90.00
_cell.angle_beta   90.00
_cell.angle_gamma   90.00
#
_symmetry.space_group_name_H-M   'P 1'
#
loop_
_entity.id
_entity.type
_entity.pdbx_description
1 polymer ?
#
loop_
_entity_poly.entity_id
_entity_poly.type
_entity_poly.pdbx_seq_one_letter_code
_entity_poly.pdbx_strand_id
1 'polypeptide(L)' 'MQTKLTLSIDKKVIEKAKEFASRSNRSLSDIIETYLEKITDKELEDVDNELSKLIGVIELPQDFDEKKEIRRILSEKHL' A
#
# COMPACT_ATOMS: atom_id res chain seq x y z
N MET A 1 7.47 -3.57 23.56
CA MET A 1 8.06 -2.50 24.40
C MET A 1 8.08 -1.22 23.57
N GLN A 2 7.63 -0.08 24.10
CA GLN A 2 7.77 1.21 23.40
C GLN A 2 9.11 1.85 23.74
N THR A 3 9.84 2.27 22.71
CA THR A 3 11.12 2.99 22.85
C THR A 3 11.04 4.32 22.11
N LYS A 4 11.76 5.33 22.59
CA LYS A 4 11.78 6.65 21.94
C LYS A 4 12.87 6.68 20.87
N LEU A 5 12.48 6.88 19.61
CA LEU A 5 13.39 7.14 18.51
C LEU A 5 13.56 8.65 18.32
N THR A 6 14.80 9.14 18.35
CA THR A 6 15.11 10.56 18.08
C THR A 6 15.85 10.65 16.74
N LEU A 7 15.29 11.38 15.78
CA LEU A 7 15.85 11.53 14.44
C LEU A 7 16.25 12.99 14.19
N SER A 8 17.40 13.21 13.57
CA SER A 8 17.78 14.53 13.05
C SER A 8 17.23 14.70 11.64
N ILE A 9 16.27 15.62 11.48
CA ILE A 9 15.59 15.90 10.22
C ILE A 9 15.57 17.42 10.01
N ASP A 10 15.60 17.88 8.76
CA ASP A 10 15.44 19.30 8.42
C ASP A 10 14.12 19.85 8.99
N LYS A 11 14.20 21.00 9.65
CA LYS A 11 13.06 21.73 10.22
C LYS A 11 11.95 21.97 9.19
N LYS A 12 12.29 22.26 7.92
CA LYS A 12 11.29 22.49 6.86
C LYS A 12 10.47 21.24 6.56
N VAL A 13 11.09 20.06 6.69
CA VAL A 13 10.42 18.77 6.49
C VAL A 13 9.51 18.47 7.68
N ILE A 14 9.95 18.76 8.91
CA ILE A 14 9.15 18.58 10.13
C ILE A 14 7.86 19.42 10.07
N GLU A 15 7.93 20.68 9.62
CA GLU A 15 6.75 21.54 9.50
C GLU A 15 5.73 20.99 8.49
N LYS A 16 6.19 20.59 7.30
CA LYS A 16 5.31 19.96 6.30
C LYS A 16 4.68 18.66 6.81
N ALA A 17 5.45 17.85 7.53
CA ALA A 17 4.97 16.59 8.07
C ALA A 17 3.90 16.81 9.17
N LYS A 18 4.07 17.83 10.03
CA LYS A 18 3.06 18.22 11.02
C LYS A 18 1.78 18.72 10.38
N GLU A 19 1.89 19.54 9.35
CA GLU A 19 0.71 20.04 8.60
C GLU A 19 -0.06 18.88 7.98
N PHE A 20 0.65 17.94 7.35
CA PHE A 20 0.04 16.72 6.80
C PHE A 20 -0.64 15.89 7.89
N ALA A 21 0.05 15.62 9.00
CA ALA A 21 -0.48 14.86 10.12
C ALA A 21 -1.77 15.48 10.70
N SER A 22 -1.78 16.82 10.85
CA SER A 22 -2.95 17.56 11.31
C SER A 22 -4.13 17.44 10.34
N ARG A 23 -3.88 17.53 9.03
CA ARG A 23 -4.94 17.37 8.01
C ARG A 23 -5.48 15.94 7.95
N SER A 24 -4.64 14.95 8.21
CA SER A 24 -5.03 13.53 8.23
C SER A 24 -5.60 13.07 9.57
N ASN A 25 -5.69 13.96 10.58
CA ASN A 25 -6.14 13.65 11.94
C ASN A 25 -5.39 12.48 12.59
N ARG A 26 -4.09 12.36 12.29
CA ARG A 26 -3.16 11.33 12.82
C ARG A 26 -1.97 12.00 13.47
N SER A 27 -1.32 11.35 14.44
CA SER A 27 -0.09 11.88 15.01
C SER A 27 1.10 11.62 14.08
N LEU A 28 2.13 12.47 14.18
CA LEU A 28 3.37 12.26 13.41
C LEU A 28 4.06 10.94 13.79
N SER A 29 3.98 10.55 15.07
CA SER A 29 4.49 9.28 15.55
C SER A 29 3.78 8.11 14.89
N ASP A 30 2.45 8.12 14.80
CA ASP A 30 1.68 7.04 14.18
C ASP A 30 2.03 6.88 12.70
N ILE A 31 2.23 8.00 11.99
CA ILE A 31 2.60 8.01 10.57
C ILE A 31 3.97 7.35 10.38
N ILE A 32 4.95 7.72 11.22
CA ILE A 32 6.31 7.18 11.14
C ILE A 32 6.33 5.71 11.53
N GLU A 33 5.61 5.32 12.58
CA GLU A 33 5.50 3.92 13.02
C GLU A 33 4.89 3.05 11.92
N THR A 34 3.75 3.46 11.34
CA THR A 34 3.11 2.74 10.22
C THR A 34 4.04 2.63 9.01
N TYR A 35 4.80 3.70 8.71
CA TYR A 35 5.73 3.69 7.59
C TYR A 35 6.90 2.73 7.83
N LEU A 36 7.49 2.77 9.02
CA LEU A 36 8.56 1.87 9.42
C LEU A 36 8.11 0.42 9.38
N GLU A 37 6.93 0.10 9.94
CA GLU A 37 6.33 -1.24 9.84
C GLU A 37 6.26 -1.69 8.39
N LYS A 38 5.66 -0.88 7.52
CA LYS A 38 5.47 -1.20 6.10
C LYS A 38 6.77 -1.47 5.34
N ILE A 39 7.85 -0.73 5.62
CA ILE A 39 9.13 -0.94 4.91
C ILE A 39 9.96 -2.08 5.52
N THR A 40 9.69 -2.46 6.76
CA THR A 40 10.36 -3.60 7.43
C THR A 40 9.63 -4.93 7.22
N ASP A 41 8.40 -4.87 6.71
CA ASP A 41 7.59 -6.04 6.43
C ASP A 41 8.13 -6.77 5.18
N LYS A 42 8.93 -7.81 5.41
CA LYS A 42 9.60 -8.60 4.37
C LYS A 42 8.63 -9.41 3.49
N GLU A 43 7.35 -9.50 3.86
CA GLU A 43 6.36 -10.28 3.10
C GLU A 43 5.74 -9.51 1.92
N LEU A 44 6.00 -8.21 1.78
CA LEU A 44 5.50 -7.37 0.68
C LEU A 44 6.53 -7.12 -0.42
N GLU A 45 7.41 -8.08 -0.67
CA GLU A 45 8.48 -7.93 -1.67
C GLU A 45 7.98 -7.86 -3.13
N ASP A 46 6.69 -8.03 -3.43
CA ASP A 46 6.26 -8.07 -4.84
C ASP A 46 4.83 -7.61 -5.18
N VAL A 47 4.11 -6.94 -4.27
CA VAL A 47 2.77 -6.43 -4.59
C VAL A 47 2.72 -4.93 -4.35
N ASP A 48 2.63 -4.18 -5.46
CA ASP A 48 2.34 -2.76 -5.41
C ASP A 48 1.15 -2.51 -4.49
N ASN A 49 1.34 -1.73 -3.43
CA ASN A 49 0.44 -1.62 -2.28
C ASN A 49 -0.94 -1.02 -2.64
N GLU A 50 -1.10 -0.54 -3.88
CA GLU A 50 -2.38 -0.12 -4.43
C GLU A 50 -3.19 -1.32 -4.98
N LEU A 51 -2.51 -2.33 -5.53
CA LEU A 51 -3.10 -3.54 -6.07
C LEU A 51 -3.46 -4.56 -4.99
N SER A 52 -2.77 -4.56 -3.86
CA SER A 52 -3.10 -5.46 -2.73
C SER A 52 -4.51 -5.23 -2.18
N LYS A 53 -5.07 -4.01 -2.27
CA LYS A 53 -6.48 -3.74 -1.91
C LYS A 53 -7.49 -4.33 -2.89
N LEU A 54 -7.07 -4.64 -4.13
CA LEU A 54 -7.91 -5.27 -5.15
C LEU A 54 -7.89 -6.80 -5.02
N ILE A 55 -6.81 -7.38 -4.50
CA ILE A 55 -6.65 -8.80 -4.24
C ILE A 55 -7.52 -9.18 -3.02
N GLY A 56 -8.75 -9.63 -3.28
CA GLY A 56 -9.72 -10.04 -2.25
C GLY A 56 -11.10 -9.41 -2.39
N VAL A 57 -11.24 -8.35 -3.20
CA VAL A 57 -12.57 -7.80 -3.58
C VAL A 57 -13.19 -8.63 -4.71
N ILE A 58 -12.34 -9.30 -5.50
CA ILE A 58 -12.76 -10.12 -6.64
C ILE A 58 -12.86 -11.57 -6.18
N GLU A 59 -14.08 -12.06 -5.98
CA GLU A 59 -14.36 -13.47 -5.81
C GLU A 59 -14.38 -14.14 -7.19
N LEU A 60 -13.36 -14.96 -7.47
CA LEU A 60 -13.33 -15.76 -8.69
C LEU A 60 -14.12 -17.06 -8.46
N PRO A 61 -14.94 -17.50 -9.44
CA PRO A 61 -15.60 -18.80 -9.36
C PRO A 61 -14.55 -19.92 -9.33
N GLN A 62 -14.87 -21.03 -8.65
CA GLN A 62 -13.94 -22.17 -8.49
C GLN A 62 -13.45 -22.76 -9.83
N ASP A 63 -14.24 -22.64 -10.90
CA ASP A 63 -13.92 -23.11 -12.25
C ASP A 63 -13.32 -22.00 -13.16
N PHE A 64 -12.74 -20.95 -12.58
CA PHE A 64 -12.17 -19.86 -13.37
C PHE A 64 -10.88 -20.29 -14.10
N ASP A 65 -10.99 -20.49 -15.41
CA ASP A 65 -9.85 -20.73 -16.30
C ASP A 65 -9.33 -19.40 -16.87
N GLU A 66 -8.28 -18.88 -16.24
CA GLU A 66 -7.59 -17.65 -16.63
C GLU A 66 -7.18 -17.65 -18.11
N LYS A 67 -6.66 -18.77 -18.63
CA LYS A 67 -6.16 -18.86 -20.01
C LYS A 67 -7.28 -18.83 -21.03
N LYS A 68 -8.45 -19.35 -20.67
CA LYS A 68 -9.64 -19.30 -21.53
C LYS A 68 -10.18 -17.88 -21.60
N GLU A 69 -10.22 -17.19 -20.48
CA GLU A 69 -10.76 -15.83 -20.39
C GLU A 69 -9.87 -14.79 -21.08
N ILE A 70 -8.55 -14.89 -20.91
CA ILE A 70 -7.59 -14.06 -21.66
C ILE A 70 -7.76 -14.24 -23.17
N ARG A 71 -7.92 -15.49 -23.64
CA ARG A 71 -8.17 -15.78 -25.05
C ARG A 71 -9.48 -15.18 -25.56
N ARG A 72 -10.55 -15.20 -24.75
CA ARG A 72 -11.84 -14.58 -25.06
C ARG A 72 -11.70 -13.07 -25.23
N ILE A 73 -11.11 -12.40 -24.24
CA ILE A 73 -10.91 -10.94 -24.25
C ILE A 73 -10.08 -10.49 -25.45
N LEU A 74 -8.97 -11.20 -25.75
CA LEU A 74 -8.14 -10.89 -26.91
C LEU A 74 -8.90 -11.09 -28.23
N SER A 75 -9.72 -12.15 -28.32
CA SER A 75 -10.53 -12.40 -29.51
C SER A 75 -11.61 -11.33 -29.71
N GLU A 76 -12.28 -10.89 -28.63
CA GLU A 76 -13.28 -9.82 -28.67
C GLU A 76 -12.67 -8.45 -28.99
N LYS A 77 -11.43 -8.19 -28.56
CA LYS A 77 -10.73 -6.92 -28.84
C LYS A 77 -10.24 -6.80 -30.28
N HIS A 78 -10.03 -7.94 -30.95
CA HIS A 78 -9.54 -8.02 -32.33
C HIS A 78 -10.66 -8.30 -33.35
N LEU A 79 -11.92 -8.19 -32.93
CA LEU A 79 -13.12 -8.20 -33.78
C LEU A 79 -13.68 -6.78 -33.92
#